data_AF-A0A9E3TCC7-F1
#
_entry.id   AF-A0A9E3TCC7-F1
#
_cell.length_a   1.000
_cell.length_b   1.000
_cell.length_c   1.000
_cell.angle_alpha   90.00
_cell.angle_beta   90.00
_cell.angle_gamma   90.00
#
_symmetry.space_group_name_H-M   'P 1'
#
loop_
_entity.id
_entity.type
_entity.pdbx_description
1 polymer ?
#
loop_
_entity_poly.entity_id
_entity_poly.type
_entity_poly.pdbx_seq_one_letter_code
_entity_poly.pdbx_strand_id
1 'polypeptide(L)' 'MQIRGGQSQNEFSRKAGVSGPTINRIENEIQNVSLDTLEKLCIRLKCDIADLFPPGKSED' A
#
# COMPACT_ATOMS: atom_id res chain seq x y z
N MET A 1 6.81 -9.90 -5.10
CA MET A 1 5.55 -10.37 -4.49
C MET A 1 4.47 -9.37 -4.85
N GLN A 2 3.42 -9.75 -5.57
CA GLN A 2 2.34 -8.82 -5.90
C GLN A 2 1.41 -8.68 -4.68
N ILE A 3 1.51 -7.53 -4.00
CA ILE A 3 0.86 -7.26 -2.70
C ILE A 3 -0.67 -7.18 -2.82
N ARG A 4 -1.19 -7.16 -4.06
CA ARG A 4 -2.63 -7.16 -4.39
C ARG A 4 -3.26 -8.56 -4.42
N GLY A 5 -2.50 -9.60 -4.11
CA GLY A 5 -2.93 -10.99 -4.26
C GLY A 5 -3.16 -11.35 -5.73
N GLY A 6 -4.27 -12.05 -6.02
CA GLY A 6 -4.65 -12.45 -7.38
C GLY A 6 -5.41 -11.38 -8.19
N GLN A 7 -5.52 -10.15 -7.68
CA GLN A 7 -6.29 -9.10 -8.34
C GLN A 7 -5.47 -8.34 -9.38
N SER A 8 -6.14 -7.91 -10.45
CA SER A 8 -5.57 -6.91 -11.35
C SER A 8 -5.40 -5.55 -10.65
N GLN A 9 -4.50 -4.71 -11.18
CA GLN A 9 -4.28 -3.35 -10.67
C GLN A 9 -5.59 -2.53 -10.64
N ASN A 10 -6.41 -2.64 -11.68
CA ASN A 10 -7.69 -1.92 -11.79
C ASN A 10 -8.73 -2.39 -10.76
N GLU A 11 -8.83 -3.70 -10.52
CA GLU A 11 -9.74 -4.23 -9.50
C GLU A 11 -9.31 -3.83 -8.10
N PHE A 12 -8.01 -3.85 -7.83
CA PHE A 12 -7.46 -3.44 -6.56
C PHE A 12 -7.66 -1.95 -6.32
N SER A 13 -7.33 -1.11 -7.30
CA SER A 13 -7.42 0.35 -7.19
C SER A 13 -8.86 0.80 -6.90
N ARG A 14 -9.84 0.21 -7.59
CA ARG A 14 -11.27 0.46 -7.32
C ARG A 14 -11.67 0.08 -5.91
N LYS A 15 -11.22 -1.08 -5.41
CA LYS A 15 -11.54 -1.54 -4.04
C LYS A 15 -10.81 -0.75 -2.96
N ALA A 16 -9.62 -0.25 -3.25
CA ALA A 16 -8.85 0.60 -2.34
C ALA A 16 -9.36 2.05 -2.33
N GLY A 17 -10.22 2.46 -3.27
CA GLY A 17 -10.63 3.87 -3.40
C GLY A 17 -9.48 4.77 -3.87
N VAL A 18 -8.56 4.23 -4.67
CA VAL A 18 -7.35 4.92 -5.18
C VAL A 18 -7.33 4.81 -6.71
N SER A 19 -6.78 5.81 -7.39
CA SER A 19 -6.69 5.77 -8.85
C SER A 19 -5.72 4.67 -9.33
N GLY A 20 -6.01 4.04 -10.47
CA GLY A 20 -5.09 3.07 -11.10
C GLY A 20 -3.68 3.63 -11.33
N PRO A 21 -3.53 4.85 -11.90
CA PRO A 21 -2.23 5.49 -12.05
C PRO A 21 -1.48 5.71 -10.73
N THR A 22 -2.18 6.04 -9.64
CA THR A 22 -1.57 6.18 -8.31
C THR A 22 -1.01 4.84 -7.83
N ILE A 23 -1.78 3.75 -7.94
CA ILE A 23 -1.28 2.40 -7.60
C ILE A 23 -0.07 2.03 -8.46
N ASN A 24 -0.12 2.32 -9.76
CA ASN A 24 1.00 2.06 -10.67
C ASN A 24 2.28 2.79 -10.25
N ARG A 25 2.19 4.07 -9.92
CA ARG A 25 3.36 4.85 -9.48
C ARG A 25 3.92 4.36 -8.14
N ILE A 26 3.05 4.01 -7.19
CA ILE A 26 3.46 3.48 -5.88
C ILE A 26 4.22 2.16 -6.06
N GLU A 27 3.69 1.24 -6.87
CA GLU A 27 4.32 -0.08 -7.08
C GLU A 27 5.63 -0.03 -7.86
N ASN A 28 5.84 1.03 -8.64
CA ASN A 28 7.10 1.28 -9.35
C ASN A 28 8.02 2.23 -8.58
N GLU A 29 7.69 2.57 -7.32
CA GLU A 29 8.48 3.47 -6.46
C GLU A 29 8.70 4.87 -7.08
N ILE A 30 7.82 5.28 -7.99
CA ILE A 30 7.89 6.56 -8.71
C ILE A 30 7.42 7.73 -7.83
N GLN A 31 6.57 7.44 -6.84
CA GLN A 31 5.91 8.47 -6.03
C GLN A 31 5.83 8.06 -4.57
N ASN A 32 6.14 9.01 -3.68
CA ASN A 32 5.78 8.91 -2.27
C ASN A 32 4.25 8.84 -2.11
N VAL A 33 3.80 8.21 -1.02
CA VAL A 33 2.38 8.02 -0.71
C VAL A 33 1.94 9.04 0.34
N SER A 34 0.76 9.62 0.18
CA SER A 34 0.15 10.45 1.25
C SER A 34 -0.38 9.55 2.37
N LEU A 35 -0.49 10.08 3.60
CA LEU A 35 -1.05 9.32 4.72
C LEU A 35 -2.47 8.81 4.45
N ASP A 36 -3.34 9.62 3.85
CA ASP A 36 -4.70 9.20 3.45
C ASP A 36 -4.70 8.04 2.44
N THR A 37 -3.80 8.08 1.44
CA THR A 37 -3.67 6.96 0.50
C THR A 37 -3.12 5.73 1.20
N LEU A 38 -2.16 5.90 2.09
CA LEU A 38 -1.55 4.82 2.85
C LEU A 38 -2.57 4.14 3.77
N GLU A 39 -3.42 4.90 4.45
CA GLU A 39 -4.52 4.40 5.28
C GLU A 39 -5.50 3.57 4.45
N LYS A 40 -5.95 4.07 3.29
CA LYS A 40 -6.81 3.33 2.35
C LYS A 40 -6.19 2.01 1.91
N LEU A 41 -4.89 2.00 1.65
CA LEU A 41 -4.15 0.79 1.30
C LEU A 41 -4.09 -0.20 2.47
N CYS A 42 -3.78 0.28 3.68
CA CYS A 42 -3.76 -0.56 4.89
C CYS A 42 -5.12 -1.21 5.16
N ILE A 43 -6.22 -0.43 5.10
CA ILE A 43 -7.59 -0.94 5.23
C ILE A 43 -7.86 -2.02 4.19
N ARG A 44 -7.47 -1.78 2.93
CA ARG A 44 -7.70 -2.77 1.86
C ARG A 44 -6.86 -4.03 2.06
N LEU A 45 -5.60 -3.89 2.49
CA LEU A 45 -4.69 -5.00 2.72
C LEU A 45 -4.94 -5.73 4.04
N LYS A 46 -5.80 -5.16 4.90
CA LYS A 46 -6.12 -5.68 6.24
C LYS A 46 -4.88 -5.79 7.13
N CYS A 47 -4.03 -4.78 7.06
CA CYS A 47 -2.86 -4.63 7.92
C CYS A 47 -2.92 -3.31 8.68
N ASP A 48 -2.20 -3.23 9.78
CA ASP A 48 -1.90 -1.98 10.45
C ASP A 48 -0.73 -1.27 9.76
N ILE A 49 -0.60 0.04 9.98
CA ILE A 49 0.55 0.80 9.48
C ILE A 49 1.87 0.30 10.07
N ALA A 50 1.86 -0.16 11.33
CA ALA A 50 3.02 -0.69 12.02
C ALA A 50 3.56 -1.96 11.34
N ASP A 51 2.71 -2.75 10.70
CA ASP A 51 3.10 -3.98 9.99
C ASP A 51 3.99 -3.70 8.76
N LEU A 52 4.00 -2.46 8.27
CA LEU A 52 4.82 -2.05 7.12
C LEU A 52 6.27 -1.75 7.49
N PHE A 53 6.57 -1.58 8.78
CA PHE A 53 7.91 -1.24 9.26
C PHE A 53 8.52 -2.41 10.01
N PRO A 54 9.83 -2.67 9.84
CA PRO A 54 10.51 -3.66 10.65
C PRO A 54 10.44 -3.25 12.14
N PRO A 55 10.48 -4.21 13.08
CA PRO A 55 10.58 -3.88 14.49
C PRO A 55 11.79 -2.97 14.71
N GLY A 56 11.59 -1.91 15.50
CA GLY A 56 12.65 -0.98 15.85
C GLY A 56 13.82 -1.75 16.47
N LYS A 57 15.04 -1.45 16.05
CA LYS A 57 16.22 -1.96 16.76
C LYS A 57 16.20 -1.37 18.17
N SER A 58 16.23 -2.21 19.19
CA SER A 58 16.63 -1.76 20.52
C SER A 58 18.07 -1.26 20.40
N GLU A 59 18.30 0.00 20.76
CA GLU A 59 19.64 0.53 20.96
C GLU A 59 20.17 -0.10 22.26
N ASP A 60 21.16 -0.99 22.14
CA ASP A 60 22.00 -1.44 23.25
C ASP A 60 23.03 -0.35 23.63
#